data_AF-A0A351X9Y4-F1
#
_entry.id   AF-A0A351X9Y4-F1
#
_cell.length_a   1.000
_cell.length_b   1.000
_cell.length_c   1.000
_cell.angle_alpha   90.00
_cell.angle_beta   90.00
_cell.angle_gamma   90.00
#
_symmetry.space_group_name_H-M   'P 1'
#
loop_
_entity.id
_entity.type
_entity.pdbx_description
1 polymer ?
#
loop_
_entity_poly.entity_id
_entity_poly.type
_entity_poly.pdbx_seq_one_letter_code
_entity_poly.pdbx_strand_id
1 'polypeptide(L)'
;MKLSTLKPEKVFGYFEQICSIPHGSYNTDKIADYVVNFAKEHNLEYSRDEHNNVIIKKDATEDYNGGNTVIIQGHLDMMCAKEEGTDIDFDNEGLDIDCDGEYIFAKGTTLGGDDGIAVAMALAILDSDTITHAEYSAVK
;
A
#
# COMPACT_ATOMS: atom_id res chain seq x y z
N MET A 1 -8.13 4.76 -16.66
CA MET A 1 -9.37 4.39 -15.92
C MET A 1 -9.10 4.53 -14.42
N LYS A 2 -10.06 4.86 -13.54
CA LYS A 2 -9.79 4.81 -12.09
C LYS A 2 -9.68 3.37 -11.64
N LEU A 3 -8.59 2.97 -10.98
CA LEU A 3 -8.44 1.57 -10.55
C LEU A 3 -9.46 1.21 -9.47
N SER A 4 -9.98 2.19 -8.73
CA SER A 4 -11.05 1.99 -7.72
C SER A 4 -12.34 1.38 -8.28
N THR A 5 -12.51 1.24 -9.60
CA THR A 5 -13.65 0.54 -10.22
C THR A 5 -13.41 -0.97 -10.39
N LEU A 6 -12.18 -1.45 -10.18
CA LEU A 6 -11.80 -2.85 -10.26
C LEU A 6 -12.12 -3.57 -8.94
N LYS A 7 -12.36 -4.89 -8.98
CA LYS A 7 -12.62 -5.70 -7.78
C LYS A 7 -11.35 -6.47 -7.38
N PRO A 8 -10.90 -6.41 -6.12
CA PRO A 8 -11.54 -5.77 -4.95
C PRO A 8 -11.33 -4.25 -4.90
N GLU A 9 -12.43 -3.48 -4.74
CA GLU A 9 -12.41 -2.00 -4.87
C GLU A 9 -11.48 -1.31 -3.88
N LYS A 10 -11.48 -1.73 -2.61
CA LYS A 10 -10.62 -1.14 -1.58
C LYS A 10 -9.14 -1.37 -1.87
N VAL A 11 -8.76 -2.58 -2.28
CA VAL A 11 -7.38 -2.92 -2.64
C VAL A 11 -6.91 -2.03 -3.79
N PHE A 12 -7.66 -1.97 -4.88
CA PHE A 12 -7.26 -1.15 -6.03
C PHE A 12 -7.36 0.36 -5.77
N GLY A 13 -8.25 0.80 -4.88
CA GLY A 13 -8.29 2.18 -4.40
C GLY A 13 -7.03 2.56 -3.62
N TYR A 14 -6.58 1.72 -2.69
CA TYR A 14 -5.33 1.95 -1.97
C TYR A 14 -4.11 1.84 -2.88
N PHE A 15 -4.10 0.90 -3.82
CA PHE A 15 -3.00 0.78 -4.79
C PHE A 15 -2.87 2.01 -5.68
N GLU A 16 -3.99 2.57 -6.15
CA GLU A 16 -4.01 3.85 -6.91
C GLU A 16 -3.44 5.01 -6.08
N GLN A 17 -3.75 5.08 -4.79
CA GLN A 17 -3.19 6.08 -3.87
C GLN A 17 -1.67 5.88 -3.69
N ILE A 18 -1.21 4.65 -3.50
CA ILE A 18 0.21 4.31 -3.38
C ILE A 18 0.98 4.72 -4.64
N CYS A 19 0.49 4.36 -5.83
CA CYS A 19 1.10 4.76 -7.11
C CYS A 19 1.15 6.29 -7.31
N SER A 20 0.23 7.04 -6.70
CA SER A 20 0.23 8.51 -6.79
C SER A 20 1.28 9.19 -5.90
N ILE A 21 1.90 8.45 -4.98
CA ILE A 21 2.92 8.94 -4.05
C ILE A 21 4.30 8.54 -4.60
N PRO A 22 5.27 9.45 -4.75
CA PRO A 22 6.63 9.05 -5.11
C PRO A 22 7.28 8.26 -3.95
N HIS A 23 7.76 7.05 -4.24
CA HIS A 23 8.29 6.12 -3.24
C HIS A 23 9.45 5.25 -3.75
N GLY A 24 10.39 5.85 -4.50
CA GLY A 24 11.58 5.13 -4.94
C GLY A 24 12.41 4.55 -3.78
N SER A 25 13.19 3.50 -4.03
CA SER A 25 14.13 2.95 -3.05
C SER A 25 14.99 4.05 -2.42
N TYR A 26 15.10 4.02 -1.08
CA TYR A 26 15.71 5.06 -0.23
C TYR A 26 14.97 6.40 -0.11
N ASN A 27 13.85 6.61 -0.82
CA ASN A 27 12.99 7.80 -0.72
C ASN A 27 11.58 7.40 -0.24
N THR A 28 11.48 6.92 1.01
CA THR A 28 10.25 6.30 1.53
C THR A 28 9.49 7.15 2.55
N ASP A 29 9.92 8.38 2.80
CA ASP A 29 9.30 9.23 3.83
C ASP A 29 7.83 9.53 3.51
N LYS A 30 7.54 9.91 2.27
CA LYS A 30 6.18 10.28 1.82
C LYS A 30 5.20 9.13 1.94
N ILE A 31 5.60 7.93 1.51
CA ILE A 31 4.74 6.75 1.58
C ILE A 31 4.59 6.24 3.02
N ALA A 32 5.64 6.32 3.85
CA ALA A 32 5.56 5.99 5.26
C ALA A 32 4.64 6.97 6.02
N ASP A 33 4.68 8.27 5.68
CA ASP A 33 3.76 9.27 6.22
C ASP A 33 2.31 8.94 5.85
N TYR A 34 2.06 8.53 4.61
CA TYR A 34 0.73 8.10 4.16
C TYR A 34 0.22 6.90 4.97
N VAL A 35 1.03 5.85 5.14
CA VAL A 35 0.65 4.65 5.92
C VAL A 35 0.42 4.98 7.40
N VAL A 36 1.26 5.84 7.99
CA VAL A 36 1.07 6.33 9.36
C VAL A 36 -0.22 7.16 9.49
N ASN A 37 -0.52 8.02 8.51
CA ASN A 37 -1.73 8.83 8.54
C ASN A 37 -2.99 7.97 8.36
N PHE A 38 -2.94 6.94 7.52
CA PHE A 38 -3.97 5.90 7.47
C PHE A 38 -4.23 5.32 8.87
N ALA A 39 -3.19 4.88 9.59
CA ALA A 39 -3.38 4.32 10.93
C ALA A 39 -4.06 5.31 11.88
N LYS A 40 -3.67 6.59 11.85
CA LYS A 40 -4.29 7.65 12.65
C LYS A 40 -5.77 7.86 12.30
N GLU A 41 -6.09 7.95 11.01
CA GLU A 41 -7.47 8.17 10.52
C GLU A 41 -8.40 7.01 10.92
N HIS A 42 -7.86 5.80 10.96
CA HIS A 42 -8.56 4.59 11.38
C HIS A 42 -8.50 4.31 12.89
N ASN A 43 -7.88 5.20 13.69
CA ASN A 43 -7.68 5.04 15.14
C ASN A 43 -6.99 3.72 15.52
N LEU A 44 -6.01 3.29 14.71
CA LEU A 44 -5.23 2.08 14.93
C LEU A 44 -3.94 2.40 15.70
N GLU A 45 -3.49 1.45 16.51
CA GLU A 45 -2.17 1.53 17.14
C GLU A 45 -1.09 1.40 16.06
N TYR A 46 -0.06 2.24 16.11
CA TYR A 46 1.04 2.17 15.16
C TYR A 46 2.38 2.61 15.74
N SER A 47 3.47 2.18 15.11
CA SER A 47 4.82 2.68 15.35
C SER A 47 5.58 2.85 14.03
N ARG A 48 6.53 3.78 13.99
CA ARG A 48 7.48 3.96 12.88
C ARG A 48 8.88 4.05 13.46
N ASP A 49 9.83 3.31 12.90
CA ASP A 49 11.24 3.37 13.28
C ASP A 49 12.05 4.39 12.44
N GLU A 50 13.35 4.47 12.71
CA GLU A 50 14.27 5.39 12.01
C GLU A 50 14.54 5.03 10.54
N HIS A 51 14.13 3.83 10.12
CA HIS A 51 14.27 3.32 8.75
C HIS A 51 12.93 3.33 7.98
N ASN A 52 11.92 4.00 8.54
CA ASN A 52 10.58 4.06 7.98
C ASN A 52 9.90 2.71 7.87
N ASN A 53 10.26 1.74 8.71
CA ASN A 53 9.46 0.55 8.91
C ASN A 53 8.25 0.95 9.75
N VAL A 54 7.05 0.69 9.22
CA VAL A 54 5.79 1.04 9.88
C VAL A 54 5.11 -0.23 10.33
N ILE A 55 4.74 -0.27 11.60
CA ILE A 55 3.91 -1.33 12.18
C ILE A 55 2.54 -0.75 12.49
N ILE A 56 1.47 -1.33 11.95
CA ILE A 56 0.09 -0.97 12.31
C ILE A 56 -0.57 -2.20 12.93
N LYS A 57 -1.19 -2.04 14.09
CA LYS A 57 -1.89 -3.11 14.81
C LYS A 57 -3.40 -2.90 14.77
N LYS A 58 -4.13 -3.98 14.51
CA LYS A 58 -5.59 -4.06 14.65
C LYS A 58 -5.96 -5.29 15.47
N ASP A 59 -6.78 -5.09 16.49
CA ASP A 59 -7.26 -6.17 17.35
C ASP A 59 -8.12 -7.17 16.56
N ALA A 60 -8.21 -8.40 17.06
CA ALA A 60 -9.06 -9.44 16.46
C ALA A 60 -10.54 -9.02 16.44
N THR A 61 -11.30 -9.52 15.47
CA THR A 61 -12.76 -9.33 15.46
C THR A 61 -13.42 -10.14 16.59
N GLU A 62 -14.55 -9.64 17.11
CA GLU A 62 -15.24 -10.26 18.26
C GLU A 62 -15.65 -11.72 18.03
N ASP A 63 -15.94 -12.08 16.78
CA ASP A 63 -16.33 -13.42 16.34
C ASP A 63 -15.14 -14.38 16.13
N TYR A 64 -13.91 -13.88 16.27
CA TYR A 64 -12.70 -14.69 16.18
C TYR A 64 -12.42 -15.44 17.50
N ASN A 65 -12.77 -16.73 17.53
CA ASN A 65 -12.75 -17.55 18.74
C ASN A 65 -11.41 -18.26 19.02
N GLY A 66 -10.31 -17.86 18.37
CA GLY A 66 -8.97 -18.32 18.72
C GLY A 66 -8.02 -18.53 17.54
N GLY A 67 -6.74 -18.24 17.79
CA GLY A 67 -5.60 -18.49 16.92
C GLY A 67 -4.44 -17.53 17.21
N ASN A 68 -3.38 -17.62 16.42
CA ASN A 68 -2.18 -16.78 16.59
C ASN A 68 -2.36 -15.44 15.88
N THR A 69 -1.69 -14.40 16.39
CA THR A 69 -1.47 -13.14 15.67
C THR A 69 -0.90 -13.41 14.28
N VAL A 70 -1.40 -12.70 13.27
CA VAL A 70 -0.92 -12.81 11.89
C VAL A 70 -0.22 -11.50 11.51
N ILE A 71 0.94 -11.63 10.85
CA ILE A 71 1.67 -10.51 10.28
C ILE A 71 1.49 -10.54 8.76
N ILE A 72 1.05 -9.42 8.19
CA ILE A 72 1.04 -9.19 6.75
C ILE A 72 2.18 -8.22 6.46
N GLN A 73 3.12 -8.60 5.61
CA GLN A 73 4.30 -7.80 5.33
C GLN A 73 4.32 -7.42 3.85
N GLY A 74 4.67 -6.17 3.58
CA GLY A 74 4.98 -5.69 2.24
C GLY A 74 5.87 -4.45 2.31
N HIS A 75 6.83 -4.34 1.38
CA HIS A 75 7.79 -3.24 1.40
C HIS A 75 7.22 -1.98 0.72
N LEU A 76 7.59 -0.78 1.22
CA LEU A 76 7.00 0.48 0.76
C LEU A 76 7.74 1.11 -0.42
N ASP A 77 8.96 0.67 -0.73
CA ASP A 77 9.69 1.25 -1.84
C ASP A 77 9.37 0.57 -3.17
N MET A 78 9.66 1.28 -4.25
CA MET A 78 9.61 0.72 -5.59
C MET A 78 10.94 0.90 -6.31
N MET A 79 11.23 -0.03 -7.21
CA MET A 79 12.29 0.14 -8.18
C MET A 79 11.89 1.20 -9.19
N CYS A 80 12.73 2.22 -9.36
CA CYS A 80 12.55 3.29 -10.34
C CYS A 80 13.29 2.94 -11.64
N ALA A 81 12.57 2.46 -12.65
CA ALA A 81 13.12 2.26 -13.99
C ALA A 81 12.12 2.77 -15.03
N LYS A 82 12.64 3.35 -16.11
CA LYS A 82 11.84 3.99 -17.15
C LYS A 82 12.34 3.66 -18.55
N GLU A 83 11.42 3.68 -19.50
CA GLU A 83 11.72 3.55 -20.92
C GLU A 83 12.50 4.77 -21.44
N GLU A 84 13.20 4.59 -22.56
CA GLU A 84 13.91 5.69 -23.22
C GLU A 84 12.90 6.75 -23.70
N GLY A 85 13.12 8.01 -23.33
CA GLY A 85 12.24 9.12 -23.68
C GLY A 85 11.13 9.42 -22.67
N THR A 86 10.97 8.61 -21.61
CA THR A 86 10.06 8.94 -20.49
C THR A 86 10.69 9.99 -19.57
N ASP A 87 10.00 11.12 -19.42
CA ASP A 87 10.38 12.18 -18.47
C ASP A 87 9.47 12.11 -17.24
N ILE A 88 9.96 11.43 -16.20
CA ILE A 88 9.34 11.33 -14.88
C ILE A 88 10.40 11.64 -13.83
N ASP A 89 10.04 12.48 -12.87
CA ASP A 89 10.78 12.77 -11.65
C ASP A 89 10.25 11.90 -10.50
N PHE A 90 10.88 10.74 -10.28
CA PHE A 90 10.48 9.78 -9.24
C PHE A 90 10.57 10.31 -7.81
N ASP A 91 11.20 11.46 -7.57
CA ASP A 91 11.25 12.05 -6.22
C ASP A 91 10.01 12.90 -5.93
N ASN A 92 9.33 13.40 -6.97
CA ASN A 92 8.29 14.41 -6.84
C ASN A 92 6.96 14.07 -7.53
N GLU A 93 6.98 13.15 -8.50
CA GLU A 93 5.82 12.79 -9.30
C GLU A 93 5.31 11.38 -9.00
N GLY A 94 3.99 11.24 -8.92
CA GLY A 94 3.33 9.93 -8.92
C GLY A 94 3.30 9.32 -10.33
N LEU A 95 2.96 8.03 -10.40
CA LEU A 95 2.93 7.28 -11.65
C LEU A 95 1.67 7.59 -12.48
N ASP A 96 1.83 7.75 -13.79
CA ASP A 96 0.70 7.72 -14.74
C ASP A 96 0.31 6.26 -15.00
N ILE A 97 -0.65 5.77 -14.20
CA ILE A 97 -1.16 4.40 -14.28
C ILE A 97 -2.34 4.29 -15.25
N ASP A 98 -2.44 3.15 -15.93
CA ASP A 98 -3.59 2.80 -16.76
C ASP A 98 -3.91 1.30 -16.69
N CYS A 99 -5.03 0.92 -17.28
CA CYS A 99 -5.49 -0.46 -17.36
C CYS A 99 -6.08 -0.74 -18.74
N ASP A 100 -5.67 -1.85 -19.37
CA ASP A 100 -6.18 -2.28 -20.69
C ASP A 100 -7.33 -3.30 -20.60
N GLY A 101 -7.79 -3.59 -19.39
CA GLY A 101 -8.82 -4.57 -19.09
C GLY A 101 -8.29 -5.92 -18.62
N GLU A 102 -7.00 -6.21 -18.84
CA GLU A 102 -6.32 -7.42 -18.37
C GLU A 102 -5.16 -7.08 -17.42
N TYR A 103 -4.39 -6.04 -17.74
CA TYR A 103 -3.23 -5.59 -17.00
C TYR A 103 -3.37 -4.17 -16.49
N ILE A 104 -2.81 -3.93 -15.31
CA ILE A 104 -2.54 -2.59 -14.77
C ILE A 104 -1.06 -2.32 -15.02
N PHE A 105 -0.74 -1.12 -15.50
CA PHE A 105 0.63 -0.72 -15.82
C PHE A 105 0.83 0.78 -15.61
N ALA A 106 2.09 1.21 -15.47
CA ALA A 106 2.48 2.62 -15.50
C ALA A 106 3.08 2.95 -16.87
N LYS A 107 2.71 4.09 -17.46
CA LYS A 107 3.15 4.45 -18.82
C LYS A 107 4.64 4.76 -18.82
N GLY A 108 5.41 3.97 -19.57
CA GLY A 108 6.84 4.22 -19.79
C GLY A 108 7.73 4.05 -18.55
N THR A 109 7.23 3.42 -17.49
CA THR A 109 7.95 3.23 -16.22
C THR A 109 7.50 1.96 -15.49
N THR A 110 8.29 1.52 -14.52
CA THR A 110 7.88 0.51 -13.54
C THR A 110 6.64 0.96 -12.76
N LEU A 111 5.75 0.01 -12.46
CA LEU A 111 4.49 0.26 -11.76
C LEU A 111 4.61 0.31 -10.23
N GLY A 112 5.63 -0.33 -9.65
CA GLY A 112 5.68 -0.56 -8.20
C GLY A 112 4.64 -1.58 -7.71
N GLY A 113 4.20 -2.49 -8.59
CA GLY A 113 3.32 -3.60 -8.19
C GLY A 113 3.94 -4.47 -7.10
N ASP A 114 5.24 -4.76 -7.24
CA ASP A 114 6.11 -5.29 -6.19
C ASP A 114 6.69 -4.12 -5.37
N ASP A 115 6.32 -3.91 -4.10
CA ASP A 115 5.27 -4.65 -3.34
C ASP A 115 4.10 -3.77 -2.92
N GLY A 116 3.86 -2.70 -3.68
CA GLY A 116 2.75 -1.78 -3.46
C GLY A 116 1.39 -2.48 -3.40
N ILE A 117 1.20 -3.61 -4.11
CA ILE A 117 -0.07 -4.35 -4.06
C ILE A 117 -0.27 -5.09 -2.73
N ALA A 118 0.78 -5.65 -2.11
CA ALA A 118 0.68 -6.27 -0.79
C ALA A 118 0.37 -5.23 0.28
N VAL A 119 1.02 -4.06 0.21
CA VAL A 119 0.73 -2.93 1.08
C VAL A 119 -0.74 -2.51 0.92
N ALA A 120 -1.23 -2.38 -0.32
CA ALA A 120 -2.63 -2.05 -0.58
C ALA A 120 -3.61 -3.10 -0.02
N MET A 121 -3.28 -4.38 -0.12
CA MET A 121 -4.07 -5.47 0.48
C MET A 121 -4.09 -5.39 2.01
N ALA A 122 -2.95 -5.13 2.64
CA ALA A 122 -2.86 -4.96 4.09
C ALA A 122 -3.72 -3.78 4.58
N LEU A 123 -3.64 -2.62 3.91
CA LEU A 123 -4.48 -1.46 4.22
C LEU A 123 -5.97 -1.77 4.06
N ALA A 124 -6.35 -2.49 2.99
CA ALA A 124 -7.75 -2.90 2.78
C ALA A 124 -8.29 -3.84 3.86
N ILE A 125 -7.44 -4.74 4.39
CA ILE A 125 -7.82 -5.62 5.50
C ILE A 125 -7.97 -4.80 6.80
N LEU A 126 -7.03 -3.90 7.08
CA LEU A 126 -7.07 -3.03 8.26
C LEU A 126 -8.29 -2.09 8.24
N ASP A 127 -8.70 -1.61 7.08
CA ASP A 127 -9.90 -0.78 6.86
C ASP A 127 -11.22 -1.58 6.89
N SER A 128 -11.19 -2.91 6.78
CA SER A 128 -12.42 -3.70 6.70
C SER A 128 -13.07 -3.98 8.06
N ASP A 129 -14.36 -3.68 8.19
CA ASP A 129 -15.19 -4.07 9.34
C ASP A 129 -15.96 -5.38 9.12
N THR A 130 -15.83 -5.99 7.93
CA THR A 130 -16.65 -7.13 7.49
C THR A 130 -15.89 -8.44 7.37
N ILE A 131 -14.56 -8.39 7.44
CA ILE A 131 -13.71 -9.58 7.36
C ILE A 131 -13.47 -10.07 8.78
N THR A 132 -13.92 -11.28 9.12
CA THR A 132 -13.55 -11.96 10.37
C THR A 132 -12.06 -12.21 10.41
N HIS A 133 -11.38 -11.86 11.51
CA HIS A 133 -9.94 -11.96 11.57
C HIS A 133 -9.28 -12.08 12.95
N ALA A 134 -8.07 -12.64 12.96
CA ALA A 134 -7.14 -12.60 14.09
C ALA A 134 -6.62 -11.17 14.34
N GLU A 135 -5.87 -10.97 15.43
CA GLU A 135 -5.09 -9.75 15.64
C GLU A 135 -4.05 -9.64 14.53
N TYR A 136 -3.96 -8.45 13.92
CA TYR A 136 -3.05 -8.17 12.82
C TYR A 136 -1.97 -7.18 13.18
N SER A 137 -0.81 -7.39 12.58
CA SER A 137 0.20 -6.35 12.41
C SER A 137 0.61 -6.25 10.94
N ALA A 138 0.54 -5.06 10.35
CA ALA A 138 1.14 -4.80 9.04
C ALA A 138 2.54 -4.23 9.26
N VAL A 139 3.57 -4.83 8.67
CA VAL A 139 4.97 -4.42 8.83
C VAL A 139 5.56 -4.11 7.45
N LYS A 140 6.38 -3.05 7.36
CA LYS A 140 7.32 -2.86 6.25
C LYS A 140 8.66 -3.44 6.64
#